data_AF-A0AAU6ZMC0-F1
#
_entry.id   AF-A0AAU6ZMC0-F1
#
_cell.length_a   1.000
_cell.length_b   1.000
_cell.length_c   1.000
_cell.angle_alpha   90.00
_cell.angle_beta   90.00
_cell.angle_gamma   90.00
#
_symmetry.space_group_name_H-M   'P 1'
#
loop_
_entity.id
_entity.type
_entity.pdbx_description
1 polymer ?
#
loop_
_entity_poly.entity_id
_entity_poly.type
_entity_poly.pdbx_seq_one_letter_code
_entity_poly.pdbx_strand_id
1 'polypeptide(L)'
;MGANTAENTNLRLKAVLDILAEGVWSGATLNAGEVLAEAIGRVPFNDHEAELLSGGIPRGHKTLTSASAKLVKAGWLVKGRSGWTIPDDGLRATVAFPDVSAFAEALDAGTPVPADVPVPTAPPAKAKTKRAATSKKAAAPKAAAEPKVAAAKVSAPKAAATTKAATTKAASTKAAPAAKKASTRKAPAKAAAATAVETLPQPDAVAIAGDFNKILGAPEDWAPQYDEVQMEFNPLVQLWALTAELPAGFYTYKIALNRSWDENYGAFGVRDGANHELNHDGGPVTFTYDHATHDIVVG
;
A
#
# COMPACT_ATOMS: atom_id res chain seq x y z
N MET A 1 -7.24 -29.88 -11.32
CA MET A 1 -7.09 -28.87 -12.39
C MET A 1 -6.03 -27.85 -11.98
N GLY A 2 -4.74 -28.24 -11.99
CA GLY A 2 -3.61 -27.39 -11.56
C GLY A 2 -2.62 -27.05 -12.68
N ALA A 3 -2.98 -27.33 -13.94
CA ALA A 3 -2.04 -27.25 -15.06
C ALA A 3 -1.60 -25.80 -15.36
N ASN A 4 -2.41 -24.79 -15.05
CA ASN A 4 -2.15 -23.43 -15.55
C ASN A 4 -1.56 -22.48 -14.49
N THR A 5 -1.59 -22.80 -13.18
CA THR A 5 -1.16 -21.85 -12.13
C THR A 5 0.36 -21.65 -12.09
N ALA A 6 1.13 -22.73 -12.21
CA ALA A 6 2.59 -22.65 -12.24
C ALA A 6 3.07 -21.95 -13.52
N GLU A 7 2.46 -22.28 -14.66
CA GLU A 7 2.73 -21.66 -15.95
C GLU A 7 2.37 -20.16 -15.95
N ASN A 8 1.19 -19.79 -15.44
CA ASN A 8 0.79 -18.40 -15.25
C ASN A 8 1.75 -17.63 -14.31
N THR A 9 2.25 -18.29 -13.27
CA THR A 9 3.25 -17.69 -12.37
C THR A 9 4.55 -17.43 -13.12
N ASN A 10 5.02 -18.37 -13.95
CA ASN A 10 6.23 -18.20 -14.75
C ASN A 10 6.06 -17.11 -15.82
N LEU A 11 4.89 -17.02 -16.45
CA LEU A 11 4.52 -15.94 -17.35
C LEU A 11 4.63 -14.57 -16.65
N ARG A 12 4.11 -14.45 -15.43
CA ARG A 12 4.22 -13.22 -14.63
C ARG A 12 5.65 -12.92 -14.19
N LEU A 13 6.44 -13.92 -13.81
CA LEU A 13 7.86 -13.72 -13.48
C LEU A 13 8.67 -13.22 -14.68
N LYS A 14 8.39 -13.75 -15.88
CA LYS A 14 8.98 -13.23 -17.10
C LYS A 14 8.55 -11.79 -17.35
N ALA A 15 7.26 -11.49 -17.20
CA ALA A 15 6.73 -10.13 -17.34
C ALA A 15 7.40 -9.15 -16.35
N VAL A 16 7.63 -9.55 -15.09
CA VAL A 16 8.38 -8.76 -14.10
C VAL A 16 9.77 -8.37 -14.64
N LEU A 17 10.49 -9.32 -15.22
CA LEU A 17 11.83 -9.08 -15.74
C LEU A 17 11.80 -8.17 -16.98
N ASP A 18 10.83 -8.38 -17.87
CA ASP A 18 10.63 -7.55 -19.07
C ASP A 18 10.27 -6.09 -18.68
N ILE A 19 9.39 -5.89 -17.69
CA ILE A 19 9.01 -4.56 -17.17
C ILE A 19 10.22 -3.82 -16.60
N LEU A 20 11.06 -4.52 -15.84
CA LEU A 20 12.28 -3.91 -15.30
C LEU A 20 13.28 -3.55 -16.40
N ALA A 21 13.41 -4.40 -17.43
CA ALA A 21 14.24 -4.09 -18.60
C ALA A 21 13.72 -2.85 -19.36
N GLU A 22 12.40 -2.74 -19.54
CA GLU A 22 11.76 -1.56 -20.11
C GLU A 22 12.00 -0.30 -19.26
N GLY A 23 11.93 -0.43 -17.93
CA GLY A 23 12.23 0.65 -16.98
C GLY A 23 13.66 1.20 -17.12
N VAL A 24 14.64 0.33 -17.38
CA VAL A 24 16.03 0.74 -17.66
C VAL A 24 16.09 1.63 -18.91
N TRP A 25 15.34 1.31 -19.96
CA TRP A 25 15.36 2.09 -21.21
C TRP A 25 14.53 3.38 -21.13
N SER A 26 13.45 3.39 -20.34
CA SER A 26 12.63 4.59 -20.14
C SER A 26 13.17 5.51 -19.05
N GLY A 27 14.17 5.08 -18.27
CA GLY A 27 14.65 5.77 -17.08
C GLY A 27 13.62 5.77 -15.93
N ALA A 28 12.61 4.90 -15.99
CA ALA A 28 11.59 4.81 -14.97
C ALA A 28 12.09 3.91 -13.83
N THR A 29 12.05 4.41 -12.60
CA THR A 29 12.31 3.63 -11.40
C THR A 29 10.98 3.17 -10.83
N LEU A 30 10.65 1.89 -11.03
CA LEU A 30 9.41 1.31 -10.52
C LEU A 30 9.66 0.66 -9.15
N ASN A 31 8.73 0.87 -8.21
CA ASN A 31 8.74 0.15 -6.96
C ASN A 31 8.22 -1.28 -7.14
N ALA A 32 8.39 -2.12 -6.10
CA ALA A 32 8.02 -3.53 -6.16
C ALA A 32 6.56 -3.77 -6.55
N GLY A 33 5.64 -2.95 -6.04
CA GLY A 33 4.22 -3.10 -6.30
C GLY A 33 3.82 -2.65 -7.69
N GLU A 34 4.41 -1.57 -8.20
CA GLU A 34 4.16 -1.13 -9.58
C GLU A 34 4.58 -2.21 -10.58
N VAL A 35 5.76 -2.82 -10.38
CA VAL A 35 6.24 -3.91 -11.23
C VAL A 35 5.31 -5.13 -11.15
N LEU A 36 4.88 -5.51 -9.94
CA LEU A 36 3.97 -6.63 -9.75
C LEU A 36 2.57 -6.36 -10.33
N ALA A 37 2.03 -5.17 -10.10
CA ALA A 37 0.73 -4.75 -10.62
C ALA A 37 0.73 -4.70 -12.14
N GLU A 38 1.79 -4.17 -12.75
CA GLU A 38 1.94 -4.17 -14.20
C GLU A 38 2.10 -5.60 -14.76
N ALA A 39 2.86 -6.48 -14.08
CA ALA A 39 2.97 -7.88 -14.47
C ALA A 39 1.63 -8.62 -14.42
N ILE A 40 0.80 -8.33 -13.40
CA ILE A 40 -0.57 -8.84 -13.29
C ILE A 40 -1.47 -8.24 -14.37
N GLY A 41 -1.29 -6.97 -14.72
CA GLY A 41 -1.99 -6.34 -15.85
C GLY A 41 -1.67 -6.99 -17.19
N ARG A 42 -0.42 -7.43 -17.39
CA ARG A 42 0.01 -8.18 -18.59
C ARG A 42 -0.50 -9.62 -18.60
N VAL A 43 -0.55 -10.26 -17.43
CA VAL A 43 -1.02 -11.66 -17.27
C VAL A 43 -2.03 -11.73 -16.11
N PRO A 44 -3.33 -11.46 -16.38
CA PRO A 44 -4.38 -11.43 -15.36
C PRO A 44 -4.52 -12.74 -14.58
N PHE A 45 -5.04 -12.66 -13.36
CA PHE A 45 -5.35 -13.84 -12.55
C PHE A 45 -6.52 -14.63 -13.14
N ASN A 46 -6.43 -15.97 -13.10
CA ASN A 46 -7.60 -16.83 -13.31
C ASN A 46 -8.47 -16.86 -12.04
N ASP A 47 -9.66 -17.46 -12.12
CA ASP A 47 -10.64 -17.48 -11.01
C ASP A 47 -10.05 -18.00 -9.69
N HIS A 48 -9.20 -19.03 -9.74
CA HIS A 48 -8.57 -19.61 -8.55
C HIS A 48 -7.43 -18.73 -7.99
N GLU A 49 -6.71 -18.03 -8.87
CA GLU A 49 -5.66 -17.09 -8.48
C GLU A 49 -6.24 -15.77 -7.95
N ALA A 50 -7.42 -15.37 -8.44
CA ALA A 50 -8.14 -14.18 -8.01
C ALA A 50 -8.86 -14.38 -6.67
N GLU A 51 -9.06 -15.62 -6.23
CA GLU A 51 -9.65 -15.94 -4.93
C GLU A 51 -8.86 -15.26 -3.79
N LEU A 52 -9.58 -14.46 -3.00
CA LEU A 52 -9.02 -13.74 -1.86
C LEU A 52 -8.74 -14.71 -0.72
N LEU A 53 -7.54 -14.62 -0.15
CA LEU A 53 -7.19 -15.32 1.08
C LEU A 53 -7.78 -14.59 2.30
N SER A 54 -7.66 -15.19 3.49
CA SER A 54 -8.17 -14.61 4.75
C SER A 54 -7.66 -13.22 5.08
N GLY A 55 -6.59 -12.75 4.42
CA GLY A 55 -6.04 -11.41 4.54
C GLY A 55 -6.38 -10.50 3.36
N GLY A 56 -7.41 -10.78 2.56
CA GLY A 56 -7.85 -9.91 1.45
C GLY A 56 -6.93 -9.89 0.21
N ILE A 57 -5.78 -10.56 0.25
CA ILE A 57 -4.85 -10.65 -0.89
C ILE A 57 -5.26 -11.81 -1.82
N PRO A 58 -5.33 -11.61 -3.15
CA PRO A 58 -5.50 -12.70 -4.11
C PRO A 58 -4.41 -13.76 -3.96
N ARG A 59 -4.78 -15.03 -3.99
CA ARG A 59 -3.84 -16.16 -3.93
C ARG A 59 -2.68 -16.01 -4.92
N GLY A 60 -3.01 -15.64 -6.16
CA GLY A 60 -2.04 -15.45 -7.24
C GLY A 60 -1.02 -14.34 -6.95
N HIS A 61 -1.45 -13.25 -6.29
CA HIS A 61 -0.54 -12.19 -5.88
C HIS A 61 0.46 -12.70 -4.84
N LYS A 62 -0.01 -13.43 -3.82
CA LYS A 62 0.87 -14.04 -2.82
C LYS A 62 1.85 -15.04 -3.45
N THR A 63 1.38 -15.85 -4.39
CA THR A 63 2.22 -16.80 -5.15
C THR A 63 3.28 -16.08 -5.96
N LEU A 64 2.92 -15.02 -6.70
CA LEU A 64 3.86 -14.24 -7.50
C LEU A 64 4.93 -13.53 -6.64
N THR A 65 4.50 -12.87 -5.57
CA THR A 65 5.42 -12.18 -4.65
C THR A 65 6.42 -13.17 -4.04
N SER A 66 5.98 -14.36 -3.64
CA SER A 66 6.87 -15.42 -3.18
C SER A 66 7.81 -15.92 -4.29
N ALA A 67 7.27 -16.20 -5.48
CA ALA A 67 8.03 -16.74 -6.60
C ALA A 67 9.11 -15.77 -7.13
N SER A 68 8.93 -14.46 -6.97
CA SER A 68 9.93 -13.45 -7.35
C SER A 68 11.29 -13.62 -6.65
N ALA A 69 11.33 -14.34 -5.52
CA ALA A 69 12.59 -14.71 -4.88
C ALA A 69 13.49 -15.61 -5.77
N LYS A 70 12.91 -16.36 -6.71
CA LYS A 70 13.68 -17.15 -7.69
C LYS A 70 14.53 -16.26 -8.59
N LEU A 71 13.99 -15.12 -9.03
CA LEU A 71 14.72 -14.13 -9.83
C LEU A 71 15.90 -13.55 -9.06
N VAL A 72 15.72 -13.31 -7.76
CA VAL A 72 16.79 -12.84 -6.87
C VAL A 72 17.89 -13.88 -6.73
N LYS A 73 17.50 -15.15 -6.49
CA LYS A 73 18.44 -16.26 -6.36
C LYS A 73 19.24 -16.49 -7.65
N ALA A 74 18.63 -16.26 -8.81
CA ALA A 74 19.30 -16.34 -10.11
C ALA A 74 20.21 -15.13 -10.41
N GLY A 75 20.19 -14.08 -9.57
CA GLY A 75 20.94 -12.84 -9.82
C GLY A 75 20.31 -11.93 -10.87
N TRP A 76 19.06 -12.19 -11.26
CA TRP A 76 18.36 -11.45 -12.32
C TRP A 76 17.51 -10.30 -11.78
N LEU A 77 17.34 -10.23 -10.46
CA LEU A 77 16.57 -9.20 -9.78
C LEU A 77 17.28 -8.82 -8.48
N VAL A 78 17.41 -7.53 -8.22
CA VAL A 78 17.84 -7.02 -6.92
C VAL A 78 16.66 -6.28 -6.27
N LYS A 79 16.29 -6.71 -5.06
CA LYS A 79 15.26 -6.06 -4.26
C LYS A 79 15.94 -5.05 -3.32
N GLY A 80 15.79 -3.77 -3.61
CA GLY A 80 16.31 -2.68 -2.79
C GLY A 80 15.22 -1.96 -1.99
N ARG A 81 15.64 -1.14 -1.02
CA ARG A 81 14.73 -0.25 -0.28
C ARG A 81 14.06 0.80 -1.17
N SER A 82 14.72 1.18 -2.26
CA SER A 82 14.25 2.18 -3.23
C SER A 82 13.51 1.56 -4.43
N GLY A 83 13.18 0.26 -4.38
CA GLY A 83 12.51 -0.44 -5.47
C GLY A 83 13.29 -1.64 -6.00
N TRP A 84 12.79 -2.22 -7.09
CA TRP A 84 13.40 -3.38 -7.73
C TRP A 84 14.26 -2.93 -8.90
N THR A 85 15.44 -3.54 -9.05
CA THR A 85 16.36 -3.26 -10.15
C THR A 85 16.78 -4.54 -10.84
N ILE A 86 17.09 -4.43 -12.14
CA ILE A 86 17.54 -5.54 -12.97
C ILE A 86 19.05 -5.40 -13.21
N PRO A 87 19.89 -6.36 -12.75
CA PRO A 87 21.30 -6.40 -13.10
C PRO A 87 21.54 -6.74 -14.58
N ASP A 88 22.77 -6.57 -15.05
CA ASP A 88 23.17 -6.95 -16.42
C ASP A 88 22.84 -8.40 -16.75
N ASP A 89 23.02 -9.33 -15.80
CA ASP A 89 22.67 -10.73 -15.98
C ASP A 89 21.15 -10.93 -16.14
N GLY A 90 20.34 -10.15 -15.43
CA GLY A 90 18.89 -10.14 -15.61
C GLY A 90 18.49 -9.60 -16.98
N LEU A 91 19.15 -8.54 -17.46
CA LEU A 91 18.93 -8.02 -18.81
C LEU A 91 19.29 -9.07 -19.86
N ARG A 92 20.43 -9.75 -19.72
CA ARG A 92 20.84 -10.84 -20.62
C ARG A 92 19.87 -12.02 -20.57
N ALA A 93 19.31 -12.35 -19.41
CA ALA A 93 18.32 -13.41 -19.26
C ALA A 93 17.07 -13.17 -20.13
N THR A 94 16.65 -11.91 -20.32
CA THR A 94 15.51 -11.59 -21.21
C THR A 94 15.77 -11.96 -22.68
N VAL A 95 17.05 -11.99 -23.10
CA VAL A 95 17.48 -12.36 -24.46
C VAL A 95 17.81 -13.85 -24.54
N ALA A 96 18.47 -14.39 -23.51
CA ALA A 96 18.87 -15.79 -23.46
C ALA A 96 17.66 -16.74 -23.40
N PHE A 97 16.59 -16.30 -22.72
CA PHE A 97 15.39 -17.09 -22.49
C PHE A 97 14.13 -16.33 -22.95
N PRO A 98 13.95 -16.15 -24.28
CA PRO A 98 12.78 -15.43 -24.81
C PRO A 98 11.49 -16.26 -24.64
N ASP A 99 11.62 -17.58 -24.59
CA ASP A 99 10.53 -18.52 -24.33
C ASP A 99 10.32 -18.73 -22.82
N VAL A 100 9.05 -18.81 -22.41
CA VAL A 100 8.66 -18.88 -20.99
C VAL A 100 9.01 -20.24 -20.38
N SER A 101 8.95 -21.32 -21.16
CA SER A 101 9.33 -22.66 -20.70
C SER A 101 10.84 -22.71 -20.47
N ALA A 102 11.64 -22.25 -21.44
CA ALA A 102 13.08 -22.18 -21.31
C ALA A 102 13.52 -21.27 -20.13
N PHE A 103 12.81 -20.15 -19.94
CA PHE A 103 13.01 -19.26 -18.80
C PHE A 103 12.73 -19.93 -17.46
N ALA A 104 11.61 -20.66 -17.36
CA ALA A 104 11.23 -21.39 -16.15
C ALA A 104 12.24 -22.49 -15.82
N GLU A 105 12.67 -23.27 -16.82
CA GLU A 105 13.69 -24.31 -16.66
C GLU A 105 15.02 -23.71 -16.19
N ALA A 106 15.46 -22.60 -16.78
CA ALA A 106 16.67 -21.92 -16.36
C ALA A 106 16.59 -21.38 -14.92
N LEU A 107 15.43 -20.86 -14.51
CA LEU A 107 15.20 -20.42 -13.13
C LEU A 107 15.21 -21.56 -12.13
N ASP A 108 14.59 -22.68 -12.47
CA ASP A 108 14.51 -23.84 -11.59
C ASP A 108 15.85 -24.59 -11.50
N ALA A 109 16.60 -24.66 -12.60
CA ALA A 109 17.94 -25.23 -12.64
C ALA A 109 19.02 -24.30 -12.05
N GLY A 110 18.73 -23.00 -11.89
CA GLY A 110 19.71 -22.00 -11.51
C GLY A 110 20.82 -21.84 -12.55
N THR A 111 20.46 -21.98 -13.84
CA THR A 111 21.43 -21.94 -14.94
C THR A 111 22.01 -20.53 -15.06
N PRO A 112 23.34 -20.35 -14.97
CA PRO A 112 23.95 -19.05 -15.19
C PRO A 112 23.72 -18.60 -16.64
N VAL A 113 23.42 -17.32 -16.83
CA VAL A 113 23.25 -16.76 -18.17
C VAL A 113 24.61 -16.79 -18.88
N PRO A 114 24.72 -17.35 -20.10
CA PRO A 114 26.00 -17.39 -20.80
C PRO A 114 26.58 -15.98 -20.99
N ALA A 115 27.86 -15.79 -20.66
CA ALA A 115 28.50 -14.48 -20.69
C ALA A 115 28.58 -13.85 -22.10
N ASP A 116 28.41 -14.67 -23.13
CA ASP A 116 28.43 -14.27 -24.54
C ASP A 116 27.09 -13.71 -25.04
N VAL A 117 26.01 -13.81 -24.24
CA VAL A 117 24.72 -13.21 -24.57
C VAL A 117 24.82 -11.68 -24.41
N PRO A 118 24.57 -10.90 -25.46
CA PRO A 118 24.65 -9.44 -25.37
C PRO A 118 23.55 -8.90 -24.46
N VAL A 119 23.87 -7.84 -23.72
CA VAL A 119 22.85 -7.06 -23.00
C VAL A 119 21.89 -6.45 -24.03
N PRO A 120 20.58 -6.67 -23.92
CA PRO A 120 19.61 -6.11 -24.86
C PRO A 120 19.71 -4.59 -24.87
N THR A 121 19.88 -4.05 -26.06
CA THR A 121 19.76 -2.61 -26.31
C THR A 121 18.29 -2.24 -26.47
N ALA A 122 17.92 -1.03 -26.06
CA ALA A 122 16.54 -0.56 -26.15
C ALA A 122 15.95 -0.86 -27.55
N PRO A 123 14.76 -1.48 -27.65
CA PRO A 123 14.11 -1.69 -28.93
C PRO A 123 14.01 -0.35 -29.67
N PRO A 124 14.30 -0.29 -30.98
CA PRO A 124 14.16 0.95 -31.74
C PRO A 124 12.72 1.44 -31.55
N ALA A 125 12.58 2.69 -31.08
CA ALA A 125 11.30 3.28 -30.73
C ALA A 125 10.33 3.09 -31.90
N LYS A 126 9.42 2.11 -31.81
CA LYS A 126 8.32 2.00 -32.75
C LYS A 126 7.52 3.27 -32.56
N ALA A 127 7.48 4.09 -33.60
CA ALA A 127 6.72 5.32 -33.64
C ALA A 127 5.33 5.03 -33.07
N LYS A 128 4.98 5.69 -31.96
CA LYS A 128 3.66 5.60 -31.35
C LYS A 128 2.66 5.98 -32.43
N THR A 129 2.04 4.99 -33.07
CA THR A 129 0.86 5.23 -33.92
C THR A 129 -0.17 5.87 -32.99
N LYS A 130 -0.44 7.16 -33.23
CA LYS A 130 -1.50 7.91 -32.57
C LYS A 130 -2.76 7.06 -32.63
N ARG A 131 -3.14 6.47 -31.50
CA ARG A 131 -4.43 5.82 -31.33
C ARG A 131 -5.44 6.96 -31.46
N ALA A 132 -6.23 6.90 -32.54
CA ALA A 132 -7.21 7.89 -32.89
C ALA A 132 -8.13 8.15 -31.69
N ALA A 133 -8.28 9.44 -31.34
CA ALA A 133 -9.24 9.89 -30.37
C ALA A 133 -10.65 9.46 -30.82
N THR A 134 -11.25 8.53 -30.09
CA THR A 134 -12.65 8.19 -30.24
C THR A 134 -13.50 9.37 -29.77
N SER A 135 -13.97 10.12 -30.76
CA SER A 135 -15.27 10.80 -30.82
C SER A 135 -15.94 11.16 -29.50
N LYS A 136 -15.74 12.43 -29.14
CA LYS A 136 -16.59 13.26 -28.27
C LYS A 136 -18.06 13.12 -28.69
N LYS A 137 -18.89 12.49 -27.86
CA LYS A 137 -20.36 12.48 -28.05
C LYS A 137 -20.89 13.90 -27.80
N ALA A 138 -21.65 14.37 -28.78
CA ALA A 138 -22.15 15.73 -28.89
C ALA A 138 -23.05 16.13 -27.71
N ALA A 139 -22.82 17.34 -27.21
CA ALA A 139 -23.76 18.12 -26.41
C ALA A 139 -24.80 18.77 -27.35
N ALA A 140 -26.07 18.73 -26.96
CA ALA A 140 -27.16 19.52 -27.53
C ALA A 140 -27.63 20.58 -26.51
N PRO A 141 -28.23 21.71 -26.96
CA PRO A 141 -27.93 23.02 -26.39
C PRO A 141 -28.94 23.59 -25.38
N LYS A 142 -28.43 24.62 -24.67
CA LYS A 142 -29.05 25.64 -23.81
C LYS A 142 -30.47 26.13 -24.20
N ALA A 143 -31.30 26.33 -23.18
CA ALA A 143 -32.29 27.41 -23.08
C ALA A 143 -32.11 28.10 -21.71
N ALA A 144 -31.57 29.33 -21.68
CA ALA A 144 -32.24 30.59 -21.28
C ALA A 144 -32.71 30.61 -19.80
N ALA A 145 -31.96 31.21 -18.87
CA ALA A 145 -32.01 32.62 -18.41
C ALA A 145 -33.34 32.95 -17.69
N GLU A 146 -33.47 33.54 -16.51
CA GLU A 146 -32.67 34.23 -15.47
C GLU A 146 -33.69 34.48 -14.29
N PRO A 147 -33.48 35.26 -13.20
CA PRO A 147 -32.28 35.91 -12.67
C PRO A 147 -32.03 35.73 -11.14
N LYS A 148 -30.86 36.25 -10.77
CA LYS A 148 -30.31 36.65 -9.46
C LYS A 148 -31.29 37.05 -8.34
N VAL A 149 -30.89 36.70 -7.12
CA VAL A 149 -30.81 37.66 -6.01
C VAL A 149 -29.51 37.43 -5.22
N ALA A 150 -28.81 38.54 -4.99
CA ALA A 150 -27.58 38.66 -4.21
C ALA A 150 -27.91 39.27 -2.86
N ALA A 151 -27.22 38.83 -1.80
CA ALA A 151 -26.90 39.56 -0.57
C ALA A 151 -26.20 38.57 0.38
N ALA A 152 -25.34 38.91 1.32
CA ALA A 152 -24.48 40.06 1.56
C ALA A 152 -23.60 39.65 2.76
N LYS A 153 -22.44 40.28 2.84
CA LYS A 153 -21.37 40.13 3.83
C LYS A 153 -21.68 40.93 5.10
N VAL A 154 -21.61 40.36 6.31
CA VAL A 154 -21.42 41.06 7.62
C VAL A 154 -20.83 40.04 8.62
N SER A 155 -19.56 40.06 9.00
CA SER A 155 -18.88 40.87 10.04
C SER A 155 -19.35 40.59 11.49
N ALA A 156 -18.36 40.24 12.33
CA ALA A 156 -18.44 39.97 13.77
C ALA A 156 -18.98 41.15 14.63
N PRO A 157 -19.19 40.97 15.96
CA PRO A 157 -18.09 41.29 16.87
C PRO A 157 -17.97 40.48 18.18
N LYS A 158 -16.73 40.56 18.67
CA LYS A 158 -16.09 40.34 19.98
C LYS A 158 -16.85 40.79 21.25
N ALA A 159 -16.69 40.02 22.33
CA ALA A 159 -16.53 40.48 23.73
C ALA A 159 -15.67 39.41 24.44
N ALA A 160 -14.44 39.62 24.93
CA ALA A 160 -13.86 40.60 25.84
C ALA A 160 -14.48 40.60 27.25
N ALA A 161 -13.88 39.84 28.18
CA ALA A 161 -13.81 40.19 29.60
C ALA A 161 -12.56 39.59 30.26
N THR A 162 -11.62 40.46 30.58
CA THR A 162 -10.43 40.33 31.44
C THR A 162 -10.79 40.43 32.92
N THR A 163 -10.08 39.68 33.79
CA THR A 163 -9.49 40.10 35.10
C THR A 163 -8.81 38.86 35.72
N LYS A 164 -7.48 38.73 35.81
CA LYS A 164 -6.46 39.38 36.68
C LYS A 164 -6.44 38.87 38.14
N ALA A 165 -5.33 38.22 38.52
CA ALA A 165 -4.61 38.14 39.82
C ALA A 165 -3.99 36.73 39.97
N ALA A 166 -2.68 36.48 39.84
CA ALA A 166 -1.55 36.87 40.72
C ALA A 166 -1.90 36.66 42.21
N THR A 167 -1.26 35.77 42.99
CA THR A 167 0.16 35.83 43.38
C THR A 167 0.61 34.59 44.19
N THR A 168 1.80 34.09 43.82
CA THR A 168 2.97 33.74 44.67
C THR A 168 3.01 32.56 45.66
N LYS A 169 4.23 31.97 45.66
CA LYS A 169 4.97 31.26 46.73
C LYS A 169 4.60 29.78 46.94
N ALA A 170 5.54 28.86 47.14
CA ALA A 170 7.00 28.91 47.26
C ALA A 170 7.56 27.50 47.03
N ALA A 171 8.78 27.44 46.52
CA ALA A 171 9.59 26.22 46.47
C ALA A 171 10.11 25.83 47.86
N SER A 172 10.27 24.53 48.12
CA SER A 172 11.53 23.95 48.65
C SER A 172 11.45 22.43 48.78
N THR A 173 12.31 21.77 47.98
CA THR A 173 13.22 20.65 48.31
C THR A 173 12.96 19.83 49.60
N LYS A 174 13.04 18.49 49.52
CA LYS A 174 14.26 17.70 49.79
C LYS A 174 13.98 16.18 49.94
N ALA A 175 14.79 15.41 49.21
CA ALA A 175 15.32 14.05 49.39
C ALA A 175 14.66 12.98 50.30
N ALA A 176 14.66 11.76 49.75
CA ALA A 176 14.46 10.46 50.39
C ALA A 176 15.44 10.14 51.53
N PRO A 177 15.19 9.06 52.31
CA PRO A 177 15.92 7.81 52.04
C PRO A 177 15.12 6.51 52.24
N ALA A 178 15.74 5.39 51.83
CA ALA A 178 15.24 4.02 51.74
C ALA A 178 15.33 3.18 53.05
N ALA A 179 14.50 2.13 53.19
CA ALA A 179 14.90 0.70 53.28
C ALA A 179 13.90 -0.25 54.04
N LYS A 180 13.55 -1.38 53.38
CA LYS A 180 13.35 -2.80 53.87
C LYS A 180 12.30 -3.10 54.99
N LYS A 181 11.53 -4.21 55.08
CA LYS A 181 11.45 -5.55 54.42
C LYS A 181 10.16 -6.28 54.91
N ALA A 182 9.84 -7.41 54.25
CA ALA A 182 9.00 -8.58 54.63
C ALA A 182 7.58 -8.60 54.03
N SER A 183 7.24 -9.44 53.04
CA SER A 183 7.29 -10.92 52.88
C SER A 183 5.96 -11.60 53.26
N THR A 184 5.11 -11.86 52.26
CA THR A 184 4.28 -13.07 52.24
C THR A 184 4.37 -13.72 50.85
N ARG A 185 4.87 -14.95 50.85
CA ARG A 185 5.11 -15.83 49.71
C ARG A 185 3.86 -16.67 49.49
N LYS A 186 3.24 -16.61 48.31
CA LYS A 186 2.34 -17.66 47.81
C LYS A 186 2.57 -17.84 46.31
N ALA A 187 2.96 -19.04 45.92
CA ALA A 187 3.04 -19.50 44.55
C ALA A 187 2.57 -20.97 44.52
N PRO A 188 2.18 -21.55 43.37
CA PRO A 188 1.65 -20.94 42.15
C PRO A 188 0.29 -21.56 41.75
N ALA A 189 -0.55 -20.81 41.03
CA ALA A 189 -1.65 -21.39 40.25
C ALA A 189 -1.22 -21.43 38.78
N LYS A 190 -1.07 -22.64 38.25
CA LYS A 190 -0.84 -22.93 36.83
C LYS A 190 -2.15 -22.64 36.08
N ALA A 191 -2.20 -21.61 35.25
CA ALA A 191 -3.25 -21.45 34.25
C ALA A 191 -2.71 -20.69 33.02
N ALA A 192 -2.89 -21.36 31.87
CA ALA A 192 -2.81 -20.89 30.50
C ALA A 192 -1.56 -20.10 30.07
N ALA A 193 -0.67 -20.80 29.37
CA ALA A 193 0.19 -20.15 28.39
C ALA A 193 -0.72 -19.48 27.35
N ALA A 194 -0.90 -18.16 27.47
CA ALA A 194 -1.29 -17.34 26.35
C ALA A 194 -0.17 -17.52 25.32
N THR A 195 -0.51 -18.05 24.15
CA THR A 195 0.31 -17.95 22.95
C THR A 195 0.71 -16.49 22.81
N ALA A 196 1.97 -16.18 23.11
CA ALA A 196 2.54 -14.88 22.84
C ALA A 196 2.53 -14.72 21.32
N VAL A 197 1.54 -13.98 20.81
CA VAL A 197 1.62 -13.42 19.47
C VAL A 197 2.89 -12.58 19.46
N GLU A 198 3.79 -12.85 18.52
CA GLU A 198 5.01 -12.08 18.34
C GLU A 198 4.63 -10.62 18.12
N THR A 199 4.79 -9.79 19.16
CA THR A 199 4.38 -8.39 19.14
C THR A 199 5.34 -7.62 18.24
N LEU A 200 5.03 -7.55 16.94
CA LEU A 200 5.73 -6.64 16.03
C LEU A 200 5.62 -5.21 16.56
N PRO A 201 6.71 -4.42 16.56
CA PRO A 201 6.65 -3.01 16.91
C PRO A 201 5.62 -2.31 16.03
N GLN A 202 4.66 -1.64 16.65
CA GLN A 202 3.57 -0.95 15.96
C GLN A 202 3.93 0.51 15.72
N PRO A 203 3.41 1.14 14.66
CA PRO A 203 3.50 2.58 14.48
C PRO A 203 2.70 3.32 15.57
N ASP A 204 3.02 4.60 15.78
CA ASP A 204 2.31 5.43 16.75
C ASP A 204 0.90 5.78 16.27
N ALA A 205 0.69 5.83 14.94
CA ALA A 205 -0.59 6.10 14.33
C ALA A 205 -0.69 5.48 12.93
N VAL A 206 -1.91 5.13 12.52
CA VAL A 206 -2.23 4.66 11.15
C VAL A 206 -3.42 5.46 10.67
N ALA A 207 -3.32 6.06 9.49
CA ALA A 207 -4.37 6.85 8.87
C ALA A 207 -4.79 6.22 7.54
N ILE A 208 -6.07 6.30 7.22
CA ILE A 208 -6.58 6.00 5.88
C ILE A 208 -6.90 7.31 5.16
N ALA A 209 -6.04 7.67 4.21
CA ALA A 209 -6.15 8.93 3.49
C ALA A 209 -6.61 8.70 2.05
N GLY A 210 -7.75 9.30 1.70
CA GLY A 210 -8.34 9.16 0.38
C GLY A 210 -9.38 10.25 0.06
N ASP A 211 -10.16 9.99 -0.99
CA ASP A 211 -11.18 10.91 -1.51
C ASP A 211 -12.42 11.06 -0.62
N PHE A 212 -12.47 10.30 0.49
CA PHE A 212 -13.58 10.31 1.44
C PHE A 212 -13.24 10.97 2.78
N ASN A 213 -12.03 11.50 2.99
CA ASN A 213 -11.67 12.05 4.30
C ASN A 213 -12.61 13.19 4.72
N LYS A 214 -13.04 14.05 3.78
CA LYS A 214 -14.06 15.07 4.09
C LYS A 214 -15.40 14.49 4.50
N ILE A 215 -15.77 13.33 3.97
CA ILE A 215 -17.00 12.62 4.34
C ILE A 215 -16.90 12.14 5.80
N LEU A 216 -15.70 11.74 6.23
CA LEU A 216 -15.40 11.38 7.63
C LEU A 216 -15.30 12.59 8.58
N GLY A 217 -15.32 13.81 8.04
CA GLY A 217 -15.26 15.05 8.81
C GLY A 217 -13.89 15.75 8.79
N ALA A 218 -12.90 15.21 8.08
CA ALA A 218 -11.61 15.88 7.94
C ALA A 218 -11.75 17.19 7.13
N PRO A 219 -10.90 18.21 7.40
CA PRO A 219 -10.94 19.46 6.65
C PRO A 219 -10.62 19.33 5.15
N GLU A 220 -9.79 18.34 4.78
CA GLU A 220 -9.40 18.09 3.40
C GLU A 220 -9.24 16.59 3.08
N ASP A 221 -9.29 16.27 1.79
CA ASP A 221 -9.04 14.92 1.26
C ASP A 221 -7.53 14.66 1.21
N TRP A 222 -7.10 13.39 1.27
CA TRP A 222 -5.68 13.02 1.23
C TRP A 222 -4.79 13.59 2.35
N ALA A 223 -5.39 13.81 3.52
CA ALA A 223 -4.69 14.40 4.66
C ALA A 223 -4.61 13.42 5.85
N PRO A 224 -3.51 12.68 6.01
CA PRO A 224 -3.33 11.66 7.04
C PRO A 224 -3.03 12.25 8.42
N GLN A 225 -2.84 13.56 8.53
CA GLN A 225 -2.54 14.22 9.81
C GLN A 225 -3.76 14.41 10.71
N TYR A 226 -4.97 14.31 10.16
CA TYR A 226 -6.21 14.59 10.87
C TYR A 226 -6.70 13.39 11.69
N ASP A 227 -7.36 13.67 12.80
CA ASP A 227 -7.79 12.64 13.76
C ASP A 227 -8.98 11.83 13.22
N GLU A 228 -9.81 12.42 12.37
CA GLU A 228 -11.01 11.82 11.78
C GLU A 228 -10.71 10.63 10.85
N VAL A 229 -9.46 10.52 10.39
CA VAL A 229 -9.02 9.48 9.45
C VAL A 229 -8.07 8.48 10.11
N GLN A 230 -7.82 8.61 11.41
CA GLN A 230 -6.98 7.67 12.15
C GLN A 230 -7.73 6.38 12.45
N MET A 231 -7.04 5.27 12.30
CA MET A 231 -7.51 3.94 12.67
C MET A 231 -7.22 3.69 14.16
N GLU A 232 -8.04 2.85 14.78
CA GLU A 232 -7.86 2.41 16.16
C GLU A 232 -7.10 1.08 16.21
N PHE A 233 -6.04 1.02 17.02
CA PHE A 233 -5.26 -0.20 17.19
C PHE A 233 -5.90 -1.16 18.20
N ASN A 234 -6.10 -2.40 17.79
CA ASN A 234 -6.53 -3.49 18.66
C ASN A 234 -5.32 -4.39 19.05
N PRO A 235 -4.84 -4.32 20.31
CA PRO A 235 -3.65 -5.06 20.73
C PRO A 235 -3.88 -6.58 20.86
N LEU A 236 -5.13 -7.06 20.90
CA LEU A 236 -5.43 -8.50 21.03
C LEU A 236 -5.24 -9.24 19.70
N VAL A 237 -5.61 -8.61 18.59
CA VAL A 237 -5.49 -9.17 17.24
C VAL A 237 -4.35 -8.54 16.42
N GLN A 238 -3.71 -7.50 16.95
CA GLN A 238 -2.65 -6.72 16.29
C GLN A 238 -3.07 -6.07 14.97
N LEU A 239 -4.33 -5.63 14.88
CA LEU A 239 -4.90 -4.98 13.71
C LEU A 239 -5.33 -3.57 14.04
N TRP A 240 -5.21 -2.69 13.06
CA TRP A 240 -5.78 -1.35 13.08
C TRP A 240 -7.12 -1.36 12.35
N ALA A 241 -8.14 -0.70 12.89
CA ALA A 241 -9.47 -0.68 12.27
C ALA A 241 -10.07 0.73 12.23
N LEU A 242 -10.79 1.04 11.17
CA LEU A 242 -11.67 2.21 11.09
C LEU A 242 -12.97 1.81 10.39
N THR A 243 -14.11 2.06 11.04
CA THR A 243 -15.42 1.93 10.41
C THR A 243 -15.92 3.31 9.99
N ALA A 244 -16.31 3.42 8.73
CA ALA A 244 -16.74 4.65 8.09
C ALA A 244 -18.10 4.47 7.43
N GLU A 245 -18.94 5.51 7.46
CA GLU A 245 -20.19 5.53 6.72
C GLU A 245 -19.95 6.24 5.38
N LEU A 246 -19.90 5.49 4.28
CA LEU A 246 -19.62 6.03 2.95
C LEU A 246 -20.86 5.98 2.06
N PRO A 247 -21.18 7.04 1.29
CA PRO A 247 -22.14 6.96 0.19
C PRO A 247 -21.72 5.94 -0.88
N ALA A 248 -22.66 5.59 -1.76
CA ALA A 248 -22.34 4.80 -2.94
C ALA A 248 -21.40 5.59 -3.86
N GLY A 249 -20.32 4.98 -4.32
CA GLY A 249 -19.34 5.66 -5.16
C GLY A 249 -18.04 4.91 -5.36
N PHE A 250 -17.18 5.53 -6.17
CA PHE A 250 -15.81 5.10 -6.40
C PHE A 250 -14.88 5.99 -5.59
N TYR A 251 -14.04 5.36 -4.78
CA TYR A 251 -13.10 6.04 -3.91
C TYR A 251 -11.70 5.51 -4.14
N THR A 252 -10.71 6.39 -4.01
CA THR A 252 -9.31 5.98 -3.94
C THR A 252 -8.69 6.40 -2.62
N TYR A 253 -7.80 5.55 -2.08
CA TYR A 253 -7.18 5.79 -0.79
C TYR A 253 -5.81 5.11 -0.64
N LYS A 254 -5.08 5.50 0.40
CA LYS A 254 -3.81 4.92 0.86
C LYS A 254 -3.76 4.85 2.38
N ILE A 255 -2.85 4.02 2.88
CA ILE A 255 -2.53 3.92 4.30
C ILE A 255 -1.30 4.77 4.56
N ALA A 256 -1.33 5.64 5.56
CA ALA A 256 -0.20 6.48 5.94
C ALA A 256 0.11 6.25 7.42
N LEU A 257 1.40 6.10 7.76
CA LEU A 257 1.84 5.88 9.14
C LEU A 257 2.23 7.18 9.82
N ASN A 258 2.10 7.21 11.14
CA ASN A 258 2.59 8.27 12.01
C ASN A 258 2.12 9.68 11.61
N ARG A 259 0.87 9.79 11.11
CA ARG A 259 0.26 11.06 10.69
C ARG A 259 1.05 11.82 9.60
N SER A 260 1.88 11.12 8.82
CA SER A 260 2.66 11.72 7.74
C SER A 260 2.68 10.82 6.50
N TRP A 261 3.16 11.37 5.38
CA TRP A 261 3.35 10.61 4.13
C TRP A 261 4.74 9.95 4.03
N ASP A 262 5.60 10.09 5.06
CA ASP A 262 6.98 9.55 5.05
C ASP A 262 7.01 8.02 4.90
N GLU A 263 5.96 7.38 5.40
CA GLU A 263 5.72 5.96 5.28
C GLU A 263 4.26 5.71 4.95
N ASN A 264 4.01 5.28 3.72
CA ASN A 264 2.66 4.98 3.26
C ASN A 264 2.65 3.70 2.44
N TYR A 265 1.50 3.03 2.44
CA TYR A 265 1.26 1.81 1.71
C TYR A 265 0.05 1.98 0.80
N GLY A 266 0.27 1.58 -0.45
CA GLY A 266 -0.74 1.50 -1.49
C GLY A 266 -1.19 0.07 -1.74
N ALA A 267 -1.85 -0.14 -2.88
CA ALA A 267 -2.39 -1.42 -3.32
C ALA A 267 -1.41 -2.58 -3.07
N PHE A 268 -1.94 -3.65 -2.46
CA PHE A 268 -1.19 -4.86 -2.07
C PHE A 268 -0.09 -4.64 -1.01
N GLY A 269 -0.25 -3.63 -0.15
CA GLY A 269 0.67 -3.33 0.95
C GLY A 269 2.05 -2.84 0.50
N VAL A 270 2.11 -2.21 -0.67
CA VAL A 270 3.36 -1.76 -1.27
C VAL A 270 3.70 -0.38 -0.75
N ARG A 271 4.91 -0.23 -0.20
CA ARG A 271 5.40 1.09 0.23
C ARG A 271 5.45 2.05 -0.95
N ASP A 272 4.86 3.23 -0.79
CA ASP A 272 4.72 4.25 -1.84
C ASP A 272 4.00 3.72 -3.11
N GLY A 273 3.23 2.63 -2.97
CA GLY A 273 2.55 1.94 -4.07
C GLY A 273 1.39 2.72 -4.69
N ALA A 274 0.68 2.10 -5.64
CA ALA A 274 -0.52 2.68 -6.26
C ALA A 274 -1.66 2.88 -5.24
N ASN A 275 -2.63 3.75 -5.53
CA ASN A 275 -3.79 3.91 -4.66
C ASN A 275 -4.63 2.63 -4.63
N HIS A 276 -5.26 2.32 -3.51
CA HIS A 276 -6.35 1.35 -3.47
C HIS A 276 -7.58 1.93 -4.16
N GLU A 277 -8.32 1.08 -4.87
CA GLU A 277 -9.60 1.42 -5.46
C GLU A 277 -10.71 0.71 -4.68
N LEU A 278 -11.72 1.47 -4.26
CA LEU A 278 -12.92 0.96 -3.60
C LEU A 278 -14.15 1.37 -4.40
N ASN A 279 -14.87 0.38 -4.90
CA ASN A 279 -16.23 0.57 -5.40
C ASN A 279 -17.21 0.15 -4.29
N HIS A 280 -17.95 1.11 -3.75
CA HIS A 280 -18.86 0.88 -2.61
C HIS A 280 -20.30 1.15 -3.01
N ASP A 281 -21.21 0.29 -2.57
CA ASP A 281 -22.65 0.42 -2.83
C ASP A 281 -23.36 1.34 -1.82
N GLY A 282 -22.61 1.84 -0.83
CA GLY A 282 -23.09 2.73 0.21
C GLY A 282 -23.37 2.02 1.54
N GLY A 283 -23.23 2.75 2.65
CA GLY A 283 -23.42 2.26 4.01
C GLY A 283 -22.10 2.11 4.78
N PRO A 284 -22.10 1.36 5.89
CA PRO A 284 -20.91 1.16 6.71
C PRO A 284 -19.89 0.32 5.96
N VAL A 285 -18.62 0.72 6.05
CA VAL A 285 -17.46 -0.02 5.56
C VAL A 285 -16.40 -0.05 6.66
N THR A 286 -15.79 -1.22 6.86
CA THR A 286 -14.72 -1.40 7.85
C THR A 286 -13.40 -1.63 7.14
N PHE A 287 -12.48 -0.71 7.33
CA PHE A 287 -11.10 -0.82 6.90
C PHE A 287 -10.27 -1.46 8.01
N THR A 288 -9.53 -2.51 7.70
CA THR A 288 -8.67 -3.22 8.66
C THR A 288 -7.26 -3.31 8.11
N TYR A 289 -6.27 -2.76 8.80
CA TYR A 289 -4.87 -2.76 8.41
C TYR A 289 -4.04 -3.67 9.32
N ASP A 290 -3.21 -4.50 8.71
CA ASP A 290 -2.24 -5.38 9.39
C ASP A 290 -0.82 -4.86 9.17
N HIS A 291 -0.16 -4.42 10.23
CA HIS A 291 1.21 -3.90 10.14
C HIS A 291 2.24 -4.99 9.81
N ALA A 292 1.96 -6.26 10.07
CA ALA A 292 2.88 -7.35 9.73
C ALA A 292 2.96 -7.58 8.21
N THR A 293 1.85 -7.37 7.51
CA THR A 293 1.73 -7.56 6.05
C THR A 293 1.74 -6.24 5.28
N HIS A 294 1.58 -5.12 5.99
CA HIS A 294 1.35 -3.78 5.48
C HIS A 294 0.11 -3.64 4.60
N ASP A 295 -0.82 -4.58 4.64
CA ASP A 295 -1.98 -4.59 3.76
C ASP A 295 -3.28 -4.24 4.48
N ILE A 296 -4.31 -3.96 3.68
CA ILE A 296 -5.63 -3.57 4.16
C ILE A 296 -6.72 -4.50 3.61
N VAL A 297 -7.65 -4.86 4.50
CA VAL A 297 -8.87 -5.57 4.16
C VAL A 297 -10.04 -4.61 4.34
N VAL A 298 -10.94 -4.59 3.36
CA VAL A 298 -12.18 -3.83 3.39
C VAL A 298 -13.35 -4.80 3.50
N GLY A 299 -14.22 -4.63 4.50
CA GLY A 299 -15.36 -5.52 4.76
C GLY A 299 -16.57 -4.84 5.35
#